data_AF-A0A5J4UGJ4-F1
#
_entry.id   AF-A0A5J4UGJ4-F1
#
_cell.length_a   1.000
_cell.length_b   1.000
_cell.length_c   1.000
_cell.angle_alpha   90.00
_cell.angle_beta   90.00
_cell.angle_gamma   90.00
#
_symmetry.space_group_name_H-M   'P 1'
#
loop_
_entity.id
_entity.type
_entity.pdbx_description
1 polymer ?
#
loop_
_entity_poly.entity_id
_entity_poly.type
_entity_poly.pdbx_seq_one_letter_code
_entity_poly.pdbx_strand_id
1 'polypeptide(L)'
;MKNWPYSASLNETVQCRCFGFVCIILEKSEAEPNQIIIFLGWEWNLANTTVKTKPKKRLLLQNDLYNMRRWIKTGREITVKQTAKLVGKLNYLRLQFQEASLFLNKMDHQKAQAAKLRVWNTTMIMNKTAIPDIN
;
A
#
# COMPACT_ATOMS: atom_id res chain seq x y z
N MET A 1 -16.46 -46.73 -23.03
CA MET A 1 -16.20 -45.50 -23.81
C MET A 1 -17.49 -44.69 -23.87
N LYS A 2 -17.55 -43.54 -23.20
CA LYS A 2 -18.66 -42.58 -23.34
C LYS A 2 -18.07 -41.34 -24.02
N ASN A 3 -18.52 -41.06 -25.23
CA ASN A 3 -18.15 -39.87 -25.99
C ASN A 3 -18.89 -38.67 -25.39
N TRP A 4 -18.15 -37.63 -25.02
CA TRP A 4 -18.71 -36.32 -24.70
C TRP A 4 -18.79 -35.50 -25.98
N PRO A 5 -19.92 -34.83 -26.31
CA PRO A 5 -20.01 -34.06 -27.55
C PRO A 5 -19.19 -32.77 -27.39
N TYR A 6 -18.20 -32.62 -28.25
CA TYR A 6 -17.48 -31.37 -28.44
C TYR A 6 -18.36 -30.46 -29.31
N SER A 7 -19.04 -29.51 -28.68
CA SER A 7 -19.59 -28.33 -29.38
C SER A 7 -19.68 -27.18 -28.38
N ALA A 8 -18.60 -26.44 -28.24
CA ALA A 8 -18.61 -25.11 -27.63
C ALA A 8 -18.41 -24.10 -28.75
N SER A 9 -19.51 -23.47 -29.16
CA SER A 9 -19.55 -22.29 -30.00
C SER A 9 -18.92 -21.10 -29.27
N LEU A 10 -18.08 -20.36 -30.00
CA LEU A 10 -17.68 -18.95 -29.81
C LEU A 10 -18.18 -18.31 -28.50
N ASN A 11 -17.37 -18.45 -27.44
CA ASN A 11 -17.25 -17.57 -26.28
C ASN A 11 -16.39 -18.32 -25.25
N GLU A 12 -15.08 -18.13 -25.34
CA GLU A 12 -14.10 -18.69 -24.41
C GLU A 12 -14.46 -18.30 -22.97
N THR A 13 -14.97 -19.27 -22.24
CA THR A 13 -15.23 -19.21 -20.81
C THR A 13 -13.95 -18.87 -20.04
N VAL A 14 -13.88 -17.67 -19.44
CA VAL A 14 -12.92 -17.39 -18.35
C VAL A 14 -13.37 -18.18 -17.13
N GLN A 15 -12.94 -19.44 -17.05
CA GLN A 15 -13.31 -20.37 -16.00
C GLN A 15 -12.23 -20.41 -14.90
N CYS A 16 -12.44 -19.69 -13.79
CA CYS A 16 -11.69 -19.89 -12.54
C CYS A 16 -12.43 -20.88 -11.62
N ARG A 17 -12.48 -22.17 -12.00
CA ARG A 17 -13.08 -23.21 -11.16
C ARG A 17 -12.03 -23.81 -10.22
N CYS A 18 -11.71 -23.13 -9.12
CA CYS A 18 -10.84 -23.66 -8.07
C CYS A 18 -11.42 -23.35 -6.67
N PHE A 19 -11.52 -24.39 -5.82
CA PHE A 19 -11.76 -24.32 -4.37
C PHE A 19 -13.11 -23.75 -3.86
N GLY A 20 -14.24 -24.07 -4.49
CA GLY A 20 -15.56 -23.85 -3.87
C GLY A 20 -16.01 -22.39 -3.72
N PHE A 21 -15.29 -21.44 -4.31
CA PHE A 21 -15.73 -20.05 -4.47
C PHE A 21 -16.46 -19.88 -5.81
N VAL A 22 -17.49 -19.02 -5.83
CA VAL A 22 -18.20 -18.63 -7.07
C VAL A 22 -17.23 -17.87 -7.99
N CYS A 23 -17.10 -18.35 -9.22
CA CYS A 23 -16.32 -17.72 -10.29
C CYS A 23 -16.77 -16.27 -10.51
N ILE A 24 -15.79 -15.38 -10.63
CA ILE A 24 -15.81 -14.10 -11.37
C ILE A 24 -17.23 -13.64 -11.77
N ILE A 25 -17.80 -12.69 -11.00
CA ILE A 25 -19.08 -12.07 -11.35
C ILE A 25 -18.83 -11.16 -12.55
N LEU A 26 -19.28 -11.56 -13.75
CA LEU A 26 -19.00 -10.84 -15.00
C LEU A 26 -19.41 -9.37 -14.92
N GLU A 27 -20.55 -9.06 -14.29
CA GLU A 27 -21.03 -7.69 -14.07
C GLU A 27 -20.06 -6.82 -13.24
N LYS A 28 -19.28 -7.43 -12.35
CA LYS A 28 -18.33 -6.74 -11.48
C LYS A 28 -16.88 -6.87 -11.97
N SER A 29 -16.68 -7.48 -13.12
CA SER A 29 -15.36 -7.84 -13.64
C SER A 29 -15.05 -7.02 -14.88
N GLU A 30 -13.88 -6.38 -14.90
CA GLU A 30 -13.34 -5.73 -16.09
C GLU A 30 -12.64 -6.80 -16.94
N ALA A 31 -13.41 -7.51 -17.77
CA ALA A 31 -12.90 -8.60 -18.61
C ALA A 31 -12.20 -8.07 -19.88
N GLU A 32 -12.58 -6.88 -20.35
CA GLU A 32 -11.89 -6.18 -21.42
C GLU A 32 -10.85 -5.23 -20.82
N PRO A 33 -9.61 -5.20 -21.36
CA PRO A 33 -8.55 -4.35 -20.84
C PRO A 33 -8.87 -2.88 -21.11
N ASN A 34 -9.49 -2.22 -20.12
CA ASN A 34 -9.57 -0.77 -20.09
C ASN A 34 -8.18 -0.18 -19.86
N GLN A 35 -7.90 0.97 -20.48
CA GLN A 35 -6.65 1.70 -20.25
C GLN A 35 -6.50 2.19 -18.80
N ILE A 36 -7.60 2.21 -18.03
CA ILE A 36 -7.65 2.60 -16.63
C ILE A 36 -8.34 1.49 -15.84
N ILE A 37 -7.66 0.93 -14.84
CA ILE A 37 -8.18 -0.10 -13.93
C ILE A 37 -8.22 0.46 -12.51
N ILE A 38 -9.33 0.29 -11.80
CA ILE A 38 -9.43 0.66 -10.38
C ILE A 38 -9.31 -0.59 -9.50
N PHE A 39 -8.20 -0.72 -8.77
CA PHE A 39 -7.95 -1.87 -7.90
C PHE A 39 -7.43 -1.45 -6.53
N LEU A 40 -8.03 -1.96 -5.45
CA LEU A 40 -7.66 -1.63 -4.05
C LEU A 40 -7.67 -0.10 -3.74
N GLY A 41 -8.49 0.65 -4.46
CA GLY A 41 -8.58 2.11 -4.36
C GLY A 41 -7.45 2.87 -5.07
N TRP A 42 -6.68 2.18 -5.91
CA TRP A 42 -5.69 2.72 -6.83
C TRP A 42 -6.24 2.75 -8.24
N GLU A 43 -5.94 3.82 -8.96
CA GLU A 43 -6.17 3.97 -10.39
C GLU A 43 -4.87 3.62 -11.12
N TRP A 44 -4.91 2.57 -11.93
CA TRP A 44 -3.81 2.10 -12.75
C TRP A 44 -4.08 2.50 -14.18
N ASN A 45 -3.29 3.43 -14.70
CA ASN A 45 -3.35 3.79 -16.11
C ASN A 45 -2.29 2.99 -16.86
N LEU A 46 -2.72 1.98 -17.61
CA LEU A 46 -1.81 1.08 -18.34
C LEU A 46 -1.10 1.79 -19.49
N ALA A 47 -1.78 2.72 -20.18
CA ALA A 47 -1.21 3.45 -21.31
C ALA A 47 0.00 4.31 -20.90
N ASN A 48 -0.10 4.95 -19.74
CA ASN A 48 0.94 5.81 -19.19
C ASN A 48 1.85 5.08 -18.19
N THR A 49 1.59 3.80 -17.88
CA THR A 49 2.26 3.04 -16.80
C THR A 49 2.28 3.81 -15.47
N THR A 50 1.19 4.52 -15.16
CA THR A 50 1.09 5.32 -13.92
C THR A 50 0.11 4.71 -12.94
N VAL A 51 0.39 4.91 -11.66
CA VAL A 51 -0.45 4.49 -10.55
C VAL A 51 -0.82 5.73 -9.76
N LYS A 52 -2.10 5.93 -9.46
CA LYS A 52 -2.58 7.10 -8.72
C LYS A 52 -3.52 6.67 -7.60
N THR A 53 -3.42 7.36 -6.46
CA THR A 53 -4.38 7.23 -5.35
C THR A 53 -5.26 8.47 -5.30
N LYS A 54 -6.39 8.39 -4.58
CA LYS A 54 -7.18 9.56 -4.19
C LYS A 54 -6.30 10.64 -3.52
N PRO A 55 -6.33 11.91 -3.97
CA PRO A 55 -5.48 13.00 -3.46
C PRO A 55 -5.55 13.19 -1.93
N LYS A 56 -6.73 12.99 -1.34
CA LYS A 56 -6.96 13.13 0.10
C LYS A 56 -6.06 12.23 0.95
N LYS A 57 -5.81 10.98 0.52
CA LYS A 57 -4.93 10.06 1.28
C LYS A 57 -3.47 10.53 1.26
N ARG A 58 -3.00 11.04 0.11
CA ARG A 58 -1.64 11.59 -0.05
C ARG A 58 -1.44 12.84 0.82
N LEU A 59 -2.40 13.76 0.82
CA LEU A 59 -2.36 14.98 1.64
C LEU A 59 -2.28 14.67 3.14
N LEU A 60 -3.08 13.70 3.62
CA LEU A 60 -3.03 13.28 5.03
C LEU A 60 -1.66 12.71 5.41
N LEU A 61 -1.03 11.93 4.53
CA LEU A 61 0.32 11.41 4.79
C LEU A 61 1.37 12.53 4.78
N GLN A 62 1.28 13.49 3.86
CA GLN A 62 2.20 14.65 3.84
C GLN A 62 2.11 15.46 5.14
N ASN A 63 0.91 15.68 5.67
CA ASN A 63 0.71 16.34 6.95
C ASN A 63 1.30 15.54 8.13
N ASP A 64 1.11 14.22 8.14
CA ASP A 64 1.70 13.35 9.16
C ASP A 64 3.23 13.37 9.11
N LEU A 65 3.82 13.31 7.92
CA LEU A 65 5.27 13.39 7.69
C LEU A 65 5.83 14.75 8.14
N TYR A 66 5.14 15.85 7.85
CA TYR A 66 5.52 17.19 8.30
C TYR A 66 5.56 17.28 9.83
N ASN A 67 4.50 16.81 10.50
CA ASN A 67 4.42 16.81 11.97
C ASN A 67 5.51 15.94 12.60
N MET A 68 5.74 14.75 12.05
CA MET A 68 6.78 13.84 12.53
C MET A 68 8.17 14.45 12.37
N ARG A 69 8.45 15.07 11.23
CA ARG A 69 9.71 15.77 11.01
C ARG A 69 9.92 16.91 12.00
N ARG A 70 8.86 17.69 12.30
CA ARG A 70 8.91 18.74 13.33
C ARG A 70 9.30 18.14 14.69
N TRP A 71 8.67 17.04 15.11
CA TRP A 71 8.97 16.37 16.37
C TRP A 71 10.39 15.81 16.44
N ILE A 72 10.86 15.21 15.35
CA ILE A 72 12.24 14.72 15.23
C ILE A 72 13.25 15.88 15.36
N LYS A 73 13.00 17.01 14.69
CA LYS A 73 13.86 18.20 14.75
C LYS A 73 13.97 18.75 16.18
N THR A 74 12.86 18.78 16.92
CA THR A 74 12.84 19.24 18.31
C THR A 74 13.32 18.19 19.32
N GLY A 75 13.69 16.98 18.87
CA GLY A 75 14.07 15.88 19.78
C GLY A 75 12.91 15.39 20.64
N ARG A 76 11.67 15.62 20.22
CA ARG A 76 10.48 15.21 20.96
C ARG A 76 10.37 13.69 20.96
N GLU A 77 10.00 13.13 22.10
CA GLU A 77 9.66 11.72 22.22
C GLU A 77 8.36 11.36 21.46
N ILE A 78 8.39 10.28 20.68
CA ILE A 78 7.28 9.81 19.84
C ILE A 78 6.94 8.37 20.24
N THR A 79 5.65 8.05 20.35
CA THR A 79 5.25 6.68 20.68
C THR A 79 5.54 5.70 19.54
N VAL A 80 5.93 4.47 19.88
CA VAL A 80 6.11 3.37 18.92
C VAL A 80 4.85 3.17 18.06
N LYS A 81 3.65 3.29 18.68
CA LYS A 81 2.35 3.24 17.99
C LYS A 81 2.19 4.33 16.91
N GLN A 82 2.58 5.57 17.20
CA GLN A 82 2.51 6.65 16.21
C GLN A 82 3.41 6.36 15.01
N THR A 83 4.63 5.88 15.24
CA THR A 83 5.54 5.47 14.17
C THR A 83 4.99 4.28 13.38
N ALA A 84 4.39 3.28 14.04
CA ALA A 84 3.78 2.12 13.38
C ALA A 84 2.65 2.54 12.43
N LYS A 85 1.79 3.47 12.89
CA LYS A 85 0.72 4.04 12.08
C LYS A 85 1.26 4.76 10.85
N LEU A 86 2.34 5.53 10.99
CA LEU A 86 2.99 6.21 9.88
C LEU A 86 3.60 5.22 8.88
N VAL A 87 4.32 4.21 9.36
CA VAL A 87 4.91 3.15 8.51
C VAL A 87 3.83 2.46 7.70
N GLY A 88 2.69 2.11 8.29
CA GLY A 88 1.56 1.51 7.57
C GLY A 88 0.99 2.43 6.47
N LYS A 89 0.78 3.72 6.78
CA LYS A 89 0.31 4.70 5.79
C LYS A 89 1.29 4.92 4.65
N LEU A 90 2.58 5.04 4.96
CA LEU A 90 3.64 5.21 3.96
C LEU A 90 3.81 3.95 3.11
N ASN A 91 3.68 2.76 3.70
CA ASN A 91 3.77 1.51 2.93
C ASN A 91 2.64 1.38 1.91
N TYR A 92 1.42 1.78 2.27
CA TYR A 92 0.32 1.86 1.28
C TYR A 92 0.69 2.80 0.14
N LEU A 93 1.19 4.01 0.44
CA LEU A 93 1.49 5.04 -0.56
C LEU A 93 2.91 4.98 -1.16
N ARG A 94 3.70 3.93 -0.89
CA ARG A 94 5.13 3.87 -1.19
C ARG A 94 5.46 4.16 -2.66
N LEU A 95 4.61 3.72 -3.58
CA LEU A 95 4.78 3.91 -5.03
C LEU A 95 4.69 5.38 -5.47
N GLN A 96 4.14 6.27 -4.63
CA GLN A 96 3.96 7.70 -4.96
C GLN A 96 5.15 8.57 -4.54
N PHE A 97 6.12 8.01 -3.83
CA PHE A 97 7.21 8.75 -3.21
C PHE A 97 8.55 8.15 -3.60
N GLN A 98 9.48 9.01 -4.00
CA GLN A 98 10.85 8.58 -4.25
C GLN A 98 11.49 8.10 -2.94
N GLU A 99 12.28 7.03 -3.02
CA GLU A 99 13.03 6.46 -1.87
C GLU A 99 12.18 6.05 -0.66
N ALA A 100 10.85 5.95 -0.77
CA ALA A 100 10.00 5.57 0.37
C ALA A 100 10.40 4.24 1.03
N SER A 101 10.94 3.31 0.25
CA SER A 101 11.57 2.08 0.70
C SER A 101 12.64 2.29 1.77
N LEU A 102 13.55 3.24 1.53
CA LEU A 102 14.66 3.55 2.43
C LEU A 102 14.13 4.14 3.74
N PHE A 103 13.12 5.01 3.65
CA PHE A 103 12.52 5.65 4.83
C PHE A 103 11.74 4.65 5.67
N LEU A 104 10.98 3.75 5.01
CA LEU A 104 10.30 2.65 5.67
C LEU A 104 11.28 1.78 6.45
N ASN A 105 12.40 1.37 5.84
CA ASN A 105 13.40 0.55 6.50
C ASN A 105 13.98 1.23 7.75
N LYS A 106 14.32 2.52 7.66
CA LYS A 106 14.86 3.29 8.80
C LYS A 106 13.84 3.39 9.94
N MET A 107 12.61 3.79 9.64
CA MET A 107 11.56 3.94 10.66
C MET A 107 11.15 2.61 11.27
N ASP A 108 11.02 1.57 10.46
CA ASP A 108 10.59 0.25 10.92
C ASP A 108 11.67 -0.40 11.81
N HIS A 109 12.94 -0.26 11.44
CA HIS A 109 14.06 -0.71 12.26
C HIS A 109 14.08 -0.03 13.62
N GLN A 110 14.00 1.31 13.68
CA GLN A 110 13.98 2.03 14.95
C GLN A 110 12.76 1.69 15.80
N LYS A 111 11.58 1.62 15.18
CA LYS A 111 10.35 1.17 15.83
C LYS A 111 10.51 -0.22 16.42
N ALA A 112 11.06 -1.17 15.66
CA ALA A 112 11.23 -2.55 16.10
C ALA A 112 12.21 -2.65 17.28
N GLN A 113 13.31 -1.90 17.25
CA GLN A 113 14.25 -1.80 18.38
C GLN A 113 13.56 -1.27 19.64
N ALA A 114 12.80 -0.17 19.52
CA ALA A 114 12.09 0.41 20.65
C ALA A 114 11.01 -0.52 21.21
N ALA A 115 10.22 -1.16 20.33
CA ALA A 115 9.17 -2.10 20.73
C ALA A 115 9.75 -3.31 21.47
N LYS A 116 10.87 -3.85 21.00
CA LYS A 116 11.57 -4.99 21.62
C LYS A 116 12.07 -4.68 23.02
N LEU A 117 12.49 -3.44 23.26
CA LEU A 117 13.09 -3.06 24.54
C LEU A 117 12.06 -2.70 25.62
N ARG A 118 10.91 -2.10 25.26
CA ARG A 118 10.08 -1.39 26.26
C ARG A 118 8.56 -1.55 26.15
N VAL A 119 8.04 -2.31 25.16
CA VAL A 119 6.59 -2.49 24.85
C VAL A 119 6.01 -1.40 23.93
N TRP A 120 4.91 -1.71 23.23
CA TRP A 120 4.27 -0.86 22.20
C TRP A 120 3.80 0.52 22.66
N ASN A 121 3.52 0.72 23.94
CA ASN A 121 3.09 2.02 24.48
C ASN A 121 4.26 2.98 24.77
N THR A 122 5.50 2.50 24.64
CA THR A 122 6.67 3.31 24.94
C THR A 122 6.93 4.37 23.90
N THR A 123 7.57 5.43 24.36
CA THR A 123 8.11 6.50 23.55
C THR A 123 9.56 6.25 23.16
N MET A 124 9.98 6.82 22.03
CA MET A 124 11.35 6.80 21.53
C MET A 124 11.71 8.15 20.92
N ILE A 125 13.00 8.48 20.97
CA ILE A 125 13.57 9.59 20.20
C ILE A 125 14.01 9.02 18.86
N MET A 126 13.37 9.46 17.78
CA MET A 126 13.67 9.01 16.44
C MET A 126 14.90 9.75 15.87
N ASN A 127 15.71 9.07 15.06
CA ASN A 127 16.91 9.68 14.50
C ASN A 127 16.56 10.84 13.56
N LYS A 128 17.36 11.91 13.59
CA LYS A 128 17.18 13.10 12.73
C LYS A 128 17.19 12.78 11.23
N THR A 129 17.83 11.68 10.83
CA THR A 129 17.94 11.22 9.44
C THR A 129 16.86 10.22 9.03
N ALA A 130 15.90 9.90 9.92
CA ALA A 130 14.87 8.90 9.68
C ALA A 130 13.82 9.37 8.64
N ILE A 131 13.59 10.68 8.55
CA ILE A 131 12.68 11.29 7.57
C ILE A 131 13.43 12.45 6.88
N PRO A 132 14.02 12.21 5.68
CA PRO A 132 14.62 13.29 4.90
C PRO A 132 13.56 14.18 4.23
N ASP A 133 13.98 15.20 3.49
CA ASP A 133 13.08 16.00 2.66
C ASP A 133 12.41 15.10 1.61
N ILE A 134 11.10 14.87 1.78
CA ILE A 134 10.27 14.14 0.83
C ILE A 134 9.52 15.17 -0.01
N ASN A 135 9.74 15.17 -1.33
CA ASN A 135 9.02 15.98 -2.32
C ASN A 135 7.80 15.22 -2.85
#